data_AF-A0A954YDJ1-F1
#
_entry.id   AF-A0A954YDJ1-F1
#
_cell.length_a   1.000
_cell.length_b   1.000
_cell.length_c   1.000
_cell.angle_alpha   90.00
_cell.angle_beta   90.00
_cell.angle_gamma   90.00
#
_symmetry.space_group_name_H-M   'P 1'
#
loop_
_entity.id
_entity.type
_entity.pdbx_description
1 polymer ?
#
loop_
_entity_poly.entity_id
_entity_poly.type
_entity_poly.pdbx_seq_one_letter_code
_entity_poly.pdbx_strand_id
1 'polypeptide(L)'
;MAALREASIIDLIRDRYREGAVVGGTSAGAAVMSDRMLTGEADLKAVRRGGATLADGLGLWRGVIVDQHFLRRQRFNRLLTVVLENPALVGVGIDEQTAVIVQGEKCEVLGESGVTLIDAREAANTATRESAARDADRSTNETDKIPLSARGVRLDLIRAGETFVVARRAGAKREADQP
;
A
#
# COMPACT_ATOMS: atom_id res chain seq x y z
N MET A 1 9.74 -14.34 0.35
CA MET A 1 9.02 -14.71 -0.90
C MET A 1 9.76 -15.75 -1.73
N ALA A 2 11.05 -15.58 -2.05
CA ALA A 2 11.80 -16.57 -2.84
C ALA A 2 11.68 -18.01 -2.28
N ALA A 3 11.96 -18.21 -0.99
CA ALA A 3 11.81 -19.52 -0.34
C ALA A 3 10.38 -20.11 -0.43
N LEU A 4 9.34 -19.27 -0.34
CA LEU A 4 7.95 -19.75 -0.47
C LEU A 4 7.61 -20.18 -1.90
N ARG A 5 8.21 -19.52 -2.91
CA ARG A 5 8.07 -19.89 -4.33
C ARG A 5 8.82 -21.17 -4.64
N GLU A 6 10.05 -21.29 -4.15
CA GLU A 6 10.88 -22.48 -4.31
C GLU A 6 10.20 -23.70 -3.70
N ALA A 7 9.62 -23.55 -2.50
CA ALA A 7 8.82 -24.60 -1.86
C ALA A 7 7.44 -24.82 -2.51
N SER A 8 7.03 -24.01 -3.49
CA SER A 8 5.72 -24.10 -4.16
C SER A 8 4.51 -24.09 -3.20
N ILE A 9 4.60 -23.35 -2.08
CA ILE A 9 3.55 -23.33 -1.03
C ILE A 9 2.69 -22.06 -1.01
N ILE A 10 2.90 -21.11 -1.93
CA ILE A 10 2.14 -19.85 -1.94
C ILE A 10 0.64 -20.11 -2.11
N ASP A 11 0.26 -20.94 -3.08
CA ASP A 11 -1.16 -21.22 -3.33
C ASP A 11 -1.75 -22.07 -2.20
N LEU A 12 -0.95 -22.98 -1.62
CA LEU A 12 -1.35 -23.71 -0.41
C LEU A 12 -1.69 -22.76 0.75
N ILE A 13 -0.85 -21.75 1.01
CA ILE A 13 -1.11 -20.74 2.06
C ILE A 13 -2.41 -19.98 1.77
N ARG A 14 -2.61 -19.56 0.51
CA ARG A 14 -3.83 -18.86 0.08
C ARG A 14 -5.07 -19.72 0.23
N ASP A 15 -4.99 -21.00 -0.09
CA ASP A 15 -6.09 -21.95 0.01
C ASP A 15 -6.50 -22.15 1.47
N ARG A 16 -5.53 -22.41 2.34
CA ARG A 16 -5.79 -22.54 3.79
C ARG A 16 -6.36 -21.25 4.38
N TYR A 17 -5.86 -20.09 3.97
CA TYR A 17 -6.43 -18.80 4.38
C TYR A 17 -7.89 -18.65 3.94
N ARG A 18 -8.22 -19.03 2.69
CA ARG A 18 -9.60 -19.01 2.17
C ARG A 18 -10.53 -19.99 2.90
N GLU A 19 -9.97 -21.07 3.45
CA GLU A 19 -10.69 -22.05 4.28
C GLU A 19 -10.80 -21.64 5.76
N GLY A 20 -10.31 -20.45 6.12
CA GLY A 20 -10.47 -19.89 7.47
C GLY A 20 -9.25 -20.03 8.37
N ALA A 21 -8.11 -20.52 7.85
CA ALA A 21 -6.87 -20.49 8.62
C ALA A 21 -6.41 -19.05 8.88
N VAL A 22 -5.92 -18.79 10.09
CA VAL A 22 -5.32 -17.50 10.43
C VAL A 22 -3.88 -17.46 9.93
N VAL A 23 -3.54 -16.39 9.20
CA VAL A 23 -2.16 -16.13 8.74
C VAL A 23 -1.67 -14.84 9.38
N GLY A 24 -0.53 -14.92 10.06
CA GLY A 24 0.12 -13.79 10.73
C GLY A 24 1.54 -13.56 10.22
N GLY A 25 2.03 -12.33 10.33
CA GLY A 25 3.38 -11.98 9.92
C GLY A 25 3.84 -10.67 10.53
N THR A 26 5.10 -10.62 10.94
CA THR A 26 5.77 -9.42 11.49
C THR A 26 6.86 -8.93 10.54
N SER A 27 7.12 -7.62 10.52
CA SER A 27 8.11 -7.00 9.64
C SER A 27 7.90 -7.43 8.17
N ALA A 28 8.87 -8.06 7.51
CA ALA A 28 8.70 -8.58 6.15
C ALA A 28 7.46 -9.49 5.98
N GLY A 29 7.07 -10.22 7.03
CA GLY A 29 5.84 -11.02 7.07
C GLY A 29 4.55 -10.17 6.96
N ALA A 30 4.54 -8.95 7.49
CA ALA A 30 3.42 -8.03 7.32
C ALA A 30 3.37 -7.46 5.89
N ALA A 31 4.53 -7.10 5.32
CA ALA A 31 4.62 -6.56 3.97
C ALA A 31 4.11 -7.55 2.91
N VAL A 32 4.40 -8.84 3.07
CA VAL A 32 3.94 -9.88 2.12
C VAL A 32 2.44 -10.11 2.14
N MET A 33 1.67 -9.59 3.11
CA MET A 33 0.23 -9.83 3.16
C MET A 33 -0.53 -9.17 1.99
N SER A 34 -0.01 -8.06 1.49
CA SER A 34 -0.56 -7.33 0.34
C SER A 34 -0.31 -8.03 -1.01
N ASP A 35 -1.06 -7.65 -2.05
CA ASP A 35 -0.88 -8.18 -3.42
C ASP A 35 0.52 -7.86 -3.95
N ARG A 36 0.96 -6.62 -3.73
CA ARG A 36 2.30 -6.12 -4.03
C ARG A 36 2.92 -5.70 -2.72
N MET A 37 4.17 -6.07 -2.46
CA MET A 37 4.90 -5.72 -1.25
C MET A 37 6.01 -4.69 -1.54
N LEU A 38 6.22 -3.78 -0.60
CA LEU A 38 7.41 -2.92 -0.56
C LEU A 38 8.66 -3.75 -0.29
N THR A 39 9.66 -3.61 -1.15
CA THR A 39 10.98 -4.24 -0.94
C THR A 39 11.84 -3.41 0.03
N GLY A 40 13.11 -3.81 0.19
CA GLY A 40 14.09 -3.03 0.96
C GLY A 40 14.55 -1.75 0.26
N GLU A 41 14.43 -1.69 -1.07
CA GLU A 41 14.94 -0.59 -1.89
C GLU A 41 13.90 0.52 -2.02
N ALA A 42 14.18 1.67 -1.42
CA ALA A 42 13.36 2.86 -1.56
C ALA A 42 14.13 4.14 -1.19
N ASP A 43 13.70 5.26 -1.75
CA ASP A 43 14.06 6.60 -1.30
C ASP A 43 13.19 6.98 -0.09
N LEU A 44 13.85 7.18 1.05
CA LEU A 44 13.18 7.58 2.29
C LEU A 44 13.13 9.12 2.44
N LYS A 45 13.87 9.86 1.61
CA LYS A 45 14.08 11.30 1.76
C LYS A 45 13.20 12.12 0.82
N ALA A 46 12.78 11.55 -0.31
CA ALA A 46 11.99 12.25 -1.32
C ALA A 46 10.81 11.43 -1.82
N VAL A 47 9.72 12.12 -2.16
CA VAL A 47 8.56 11.55 -2.84
C VAL A 47 8.71 11.79 -4.33
N ARG A 48 9.10 10.76 -5.07
CA ARG A 48 9.47 10.87 -6.48
C ARG A 48 9.13 9.60 -7.25
N ARG A 49 8.88 9.74 -8.56
CA ARG A 49 8.60 8.62 -9.44
C ARG A 49 9.72 7.58 -9.39
N GLY A 50 9.36 6.30 -9.31
CA GLY A 50 10.31 5.20 -9.15
C GLY A 50 11.09 5.25 -7.84
N GLY A 51 10.57 5.95 -6.83
CA GLY A 51 11.21 6.09 -5.52
C GLY A 51 11.11 4.84 -4.64
N ALA A 52 10.37 3.81 -5.04
CA ALA A 52 10.26 2.56 -4.28
C ALA A 52 10.11 1.36 -5.21
N THR A 53 10.78 0.26 -4.87
CA THR A 53 10.69 -1.00 -5.63
C THR A 53 9.64 -1.93 -4.99
N LEU A 54 8.75 -2.46 -5.83
CA LEU A 54 7.70 -3.40 -5.44
C LEU A 54 7.97 -4.81 -5.98
N ALA A 55 7.58 -5.81 -5.19
CA ALA A 55 7.56 -7.21 -5.61
C ALA A 55 6.18 -7.82 -5.34
N ASP A 56 5.92 -9.01 -5.86
CA ASP A 56 4.68 -9.74 -5.58
C ASP A 56 4.67 -10.28 -4.14
N GLY A 57 3.56 -10.02 -3.43
CA GLY A 57 3.26 -10.59 -2.13
C GLY A 57 2.36 -11.83 -2.22
N LEU A 58 1.72 -12.15 -1.10
CA LEU A 58 0.78 -13.25 -0.96
C LEU A 58 -0.64 -12.86 -1.39
N GLY A 59 -1.00 -11.57 -1.37
CA GLY A 59 -2.34 -11.12 -1.79
C GLY A 59 -3.48 -11.62 -0.89
N LEU A 60 -3.20 -11.76 0.40
CA LEU A 60 -4.19 -12.14 1.42
C LEU A 60 -5.04 -10.92 1.84
N TRP A 61 -4.43 -9.74 1.92
CA TRP A 61 -5.12 -8.48 2.14
C TRP A 61 -5.07 -7.63 0.87
N ARG A 62 -6.17 -7.62 0.12
CA ARG A 62 -6.24 -7.02 -1.22
C ARG A 62 -6.58 -5.54 -1.18
N GLY A 63 -6.06 -4.79 -2.15
CA GLY A 63 -6.35 -3.34 -2.28
C GLY A 63 -5.59 -2.45 -1.31
N VAL A 64 -4.59 -3.01 -0.62
CA VAL A 64 -3.67 -2.28 0.26
C VAL A 64 -2.22 -2.48 -0.16
N ILE A 65 -1.36 -1.56 0.28
CA ILE A 65 0.09 -1.73 0.34
C ILE A 65 0.54 -1.56 1.79
N VAL A 66 1.18 -2.59 2.35
CA VAL A 66 1.59 -2.59 3.77
C VAL A 66 3.05 -2.19 3.91
N ASP A 67 3.31 -1.26 4.81
CA ASP A 67 4.64 -0.95 5.32
C ASP A 67 4.70 -1.17 6.84
N GLN A 68 5.89 -1.48 7.34
CA GLN A 68 6.20 -2.01 8.66
C GLN A 68 7.35 -1.21 9.26
N HIS A 69 7.50 -1.19 10.59
CA HIS A 69 8.43 -0.30 11.29
C HIS A 69 8.27 1.17 10.83
N PHE A 70 7.02 1.58 10.59
CA PHE A 70 6.71 2.68 9.71
C PHE A 70 7.26 4.02 10.20
N LEU A 71 6.87 4.45 11.40
CA LEU A 71 7.32 5.72 11.97
C LEU A 71 8.77 5.61 12.44
N ARG A 72 9.13 4.51 13.13
CA ARG A 72 10.49 4.27 13.66
C ARG A 72 11.58 4.39 12.59
N ARG A 73 11.29 4.01 11.34
CA ARG A 73 12.27 4.06 10.23
C ARG A 73 11.98 5.18 9.22
N GLN A 74 11.13 6.14 9.55
CA GLN A 74 10.81 7.30 8.71
C GLN A 74 10.34 6.89 7.31
N ARG A 75 9.48 5.86 7.23
CA ARG A 75 9.08 5.23 5.95
C ARG A 75 7.89 5.90 5.27
N PHE A 76 7.46 7.05 5.77
CA PHE A 76 6.33 7.80 5.21
C PHE A 76 6.49 8.11 3.73
N ASN A 77 7.64 8.65 3.33
CA ASN A 77 7.87 9.09 1.94
C ASN A 77 7.80 7.94 0.93
N ARG A 78 8.32 6.76 1.28
CA ARG A 78 8.27 5.60 0.38
C ARG A 78 6.87 5.03 0.25
N LEU A 79 6.11 4.96 1.34
CA LEU A 79 4.73 4.47 1.29
C LEU A 79 3.85 5.45 0.51
N LEU A 80 4.00 6.75 0.78
CA LEU A 80 3.32 7.80 0.03
C LEU A 80 3.66 7.72 -1.46
N THR A 81 4.94 7.56 -1.81
CA THR A 81 5.37 7.39 -3.21
C THR A 81 4.59 6.27 -3.90
N VAL A 82 4.53 5.09 -3.28
CA VAL A 82 3.80 3.95 -3.86
C VAL A 82 2.32 4.24 -4.01
N VAL A 83 1.69 4.86 -3.01
CA VAL A 83 0.26 5.21 -3.05
C VAL A 83 -0.02 6.24 -4.15
N LEU A 84 0.85 7.24 -4.34
CA LEU A 84 0.66 8.25 -5.39
C LEU A 84 0.88 7.70 -6.81
N GLU A 85 1.75 6.69 -6.96
CA GLU A 85 1.92 5.97 -8.23
C GLU A 85 0.81 4.92 -8.47
N ASN A 86 0.13 4.48 -7.40
CA ASN A 86 -0.90 3.45 -7.43
C ASN A 86 -2.13 3.89 -6.60
N PRO A 87 -2.85 4.94 -7.03
CA PRO A 87 -3.91 5.55 -6.21
C PRO A 87 -5.09 4.62 -5.89
N ALA A 88 -5.21 3.48 -6.58
CA ALA A 88 -6.19 2.45 -6.25
C ALA A 88 -5.88 1.69 -4.93
N LEU A 89 -4.64 1.75 -4.45
CA LEU A 89 -4.20 1.12 -3.20
C LEU A 89 -4.32 2.09 -2.03
N VAL A 90 -4.74 1.57 -0.88
CA VAL A 90 -4.60 2.28 0.40
C VAL A 90 -3.28 1.89 1.06
N GLY A 91 -2.46 2.86 1.40
CA GLY A 91 -1.23 2.64 2.17
C GLY A 91 -1.53 2.39 3.63
N VAL A 92 -0.98 1.33 4.19
CA VAL A 92 -1.12 0.96 5.60
C VAL A 92 0.27 0.90 6.23
N GLY A 93 0.63 1.96 6.95
CA GLY A 93 1.89 2.05 7.68
C GLY A 93 1.71 1.58 9.12
N ILE A 94 2.20 0.38 9.43
CA ILE A 94 2.15 -0.24 10.76
C ILE A 94 3.45 0.07 11.51
N ASP A 95 3.34 0.71 12.67
CA ASP A 95 4.51 1.03 13.49
C ASP A 95 5.00 -0.18 14.31
N GLU A 96 6.08 -0.01 15.06
CA GLU A 96 6.60 -1.08 15.91
C GLU A 96 5.63 -1.45 17.03
N GLN A 97 5.74 -2.69 17.52
CA GLN A 97 4.91 -3.21 18.60
C GLN A 97 3.40 -2.99 18.34
N THR A 98 3.01 -2.93 17.07
CA THR A 98 1.64 -2.66 16.61
C THR A 98 1.24 -3.71 15.59
N ALA A 99 -0.01 -4.12 15.61
CA ALA A 99 -0.59 -5.10 14.71
C ALA A 99 -1.94 -4.62 14.18
N VAL A 100 -2.32 -5.12 13.01
CA VAL A 100 -3.67 -4.99 12.46
C VAL A 100 -4.27 -6.38 12.34
N ILE A 101 -5.38 -6.62 13.03
CA ILE A 101 -6.23 -7.79 12.78
C ILE A 101 -7.18 -7.45 11.66
N VAL A 102 -7.23 -8.29 10.63
CA VAL A 102 -8.12 -8.13 9.47
C VAL A 102 -9.13 -9.28 9.47
N GLN A 103 -10.42 -8.93 9.57
CA GLN A 103 -11.54 -9.86 9.54
C GLN A 103 -12.58 -9.39 8.53
N GLY A 104 -12.57 -10.00 7.34
CA GLY A 104 -13.34 -9.49 6.21
C GLY A 104 -12.87 -8.08 5.83
N GLU A 105 -13.76 -7.09 5.92
CA GLU A 105 -13.44 -5.69 5.66
C GLU A 105 -13.04 -4.90 6.92
N LYS A 106 -13.34 -5.45 8.11
CA LYS A 106 -13.07 -4.78 9.38
C LYS A 106 -11.62 -5.01 9.79
N CYS A 107 -10.97 -3.91 10.16
CA CYS A 107 -9.61 -3.90 10.68
C CYS A 107 -9.62 -3.38 12.11
N GLU A 108 -8.83 -3.98 12.99
CA GLU A 108 -8.63 -3.56 14.38
C GLU A 108 -7.15 -3.36 14.66
N VAL A 109 -6.79 -2.22 15.24
CA VAL A 109 -5.41 -1.90 15.62
C VAL A 109 -5.15 -2.36 17.04
N LEU A 110 -4.08 -3.12 17.24
CA LEU A 110 -3.62 -3.57 18.55
C LEU A 110 -2.17 -3.16 18.78
N GLY A 111 -1.74 -3.07 20.03
CA GLY A 111 -0.34 -2.85 20.42
C GLY A 111 -0.09 -1.53 21.11
N GLU A 112 1.15 -1.04 21.02
CA GLU A 112 1.65 0.10 21.80
C GLU A 112 1.66 1.43 21.03
N SER A 113 1.65 1.38 19.68
CA SER A 113 1.66 2.57 18.82
C SER A 113 0.38 2.61 17.95
N GLY A 114 0.49 3.02 16.70
CA GLY A 114 -0.63 3.19 15.79
C GLY A 114 -0.34 2.81 14.35
N VAL A 115 -1.37 2.98 13.54
CA VAL A 115 -1.37 2.71 12.11
C VAL A 115 -1.69 4.00 11.37
N THR A 116 -0.88 4.31 10.36
CA THR A 116 -1.16 5.43 9.45
C THR A 116 -1.79 4.89 8.18
N LEU A 117 -2.96 5.40 7.83
CA LEU A 117 -3.60 5.15 6.54
C LEU A 117 -3.29 6.30 5.58
N ILE A 118 -2.87 5.97 4.37
CA ILE A 118 -2.66 6.93 3.28
C ILE A 118 -3.59 6.56 2.14
N ASP A 119 -4.53 7.44 1.81
CA ASP A 119 -5.55 7.19 0.80
C ASP A 119 -5.56 8.32 -0.24
N ALA A 120 -5.15 7.98 -1.46
CA ALA A 120 -5.08 8.90 -2.59
C ALA A 120 -6.15 8.60 -3.66
N ARG A 121 -7.17 7.78 -3.37
CA ARG A 121 -8.20 7.40 -4.35
C ARG A 121 -9.00 8.59 -4.88
N GLU A 122 -9.19 9.60 -4.04
CA GLU A 122 -9.90 10.84 -4.37
C GLU A 122 -8.94 12.01 -4.62
N ALA A 123 -7.62 11.75 -4.62
CA ALA A 123 -6.64 12.80 -4.80
C ALA A 123 -6.51 13.17 -6.28
N ALA A 124 -6.39 14.47 -6.54
CA ALA A 124 -6.08 15.00 -7.87
C ALA A 124 -4.57 15.00 -8.14
N ASN A 125 -4.21 15.00 -9.43
CA ASN A 125 -2.83 15.07 -9.94
C ASN A 125 -1.90 13.94 -9.49
N THR A 126 -2.46 12.79 -9.11
CA THR A 126 -1.65 11.60 -8.81
C THR A 126 -0.90 11.11 -10.05
N ALA A 127 0.24 10.47 -9.82
CA ALA A 127 1.19 10.14 -10.88
C ALA A 127 0.83 8.85 -11.60
N THR A 128 -0.34 8.81 -12.22
CA THR A 128 -0.83 7.67 -13.00
C THR A 128 0.04 7.44 -14.25
N ARG A 129 -0.10 6.26 -14.87
CA ARG A 129 0.58 5.95 -16.15
C ARG A 129 0.27 6.99 -17.24
N GLU A 130 -0.91 7.60 -17.21
CA GLU A 130 -1.33 8.65 -18.15
C GLU A 130 -0.61 9.98 -17.92
N SER A 131 -0.29 10.32 -16.66
CA SER A 131 0.51 11.52 -16.36
C SER A 131 1.99 11.29 -16.71
N ALA A 132 2.48 10.05 -16.52
CA ALA A 132 3.86 9.67 -16.86
C ALA A 132 4.19 9.84 -18.35
N ALA A 133 3.22 9.57 -19.24
CA ALA A 133 3.38 9.78 -20.69
C ALA A 133 3.55 11.26 -21.06
N ARG A 134 2.90 12.17 -20.32
CA ARG A 134 3.04 13.63 -20.50
C ARG A 134 4.35 14.16 -19.94
N ASP A 135 4.83 13.57 -18.85
CA ASP A 135 6.11 13.93 -18.23
C ASP A 135 7.31 13.44 -19.07
N ALA A 136 7.17 12.28 -19.74
CA ALA A 136 8.20 11.71 -20.61
C ALA A 136 8.50 12.59 -21.84
N ASP A 137 7.49 13.24 -22.40
CA ASP A 137 7.64 14.19 -23.53
C ASP A 137 8.39 15.47 -23.12
N ARG A 138 8.54 15.71 -21.81
CA ARG A 138 9.22 16.88 -21.22
C ARG A 138 10.64 16.60 -20.74
N SER A 139 11.09 15.34 -20.76
CA SER A 139 12.37 14.92 -20.21
C SER A 139 13.41 14.73 -21.32
N THR A 140 14.35 15.68 -21.43
CA THR A 140 15.43 15.66 -22.43
C THR A 140 16.73 15.02 -21.93
N ASN A 141 16.74 14.35 -20.77
CA ASN A 141 17.91 13.60 -20.29
C ASN A 141 17.50 12.49 -19.30
N GLU A 142 18.16 11.35 -19.43
CA GLU A 142 18.01 10.17 -18.57
C GLU A 142 18.16 10.50 -17.06
N THR A 143 17.26 9.93 -16.25
CA THR A 143 17.41 9.66 -14.80
C THR A 143 17.03 10.69 -13.73
N ASP A 144 16.41 11.83 -14.05
CA ASP A 144 15.92 12.75 -13.00
C ASP A 144 14.53 12.39 -12.48
N LYS A 145 14.50 11.48 -11.49
CA LYS A 145 13.76 11.59 -10.22
C LYS A 145 12.62 12.62 -10.13
N ILE A 146 11.61 12.51 -10.99
CA ILE A 146 10.50 13.46 -11.08
C ILE A 146 9.76 13.53 -9.73
N PRO A 147 9.69 14.69 -9.05
CA PRO A 147 8.91 14.84 -7.83
C PRO A 147 7.44 14.54 -8.08
N LEU A 148 6.79 13.82 -7.16
CA LEU A 148 5.35 13.59 -7.26
C LEU A 148 4.59 14.72 -6.58
N SER A 149 3.43 15.05 -7.13
CA SER A 149 2.47 15.97 -6.51
C SER A 149 1.12 15.27 -6.36
N ALA A 150 0.34 15.65 -5.36
CA ALA A 150 -1.05 15.26 -5.24
C ALA A 150 -1.81 16.28 -4.38
N ARG A 151 -3.10 16.44 -4.62
CA ARG A 151 -3.98 17.29 -3.80
C ARG A 151 -5.17 16.48 -3.31
N GLY A 152 -5.50 16.59 -2.02
CA GLY A 152 -6.61 15.85 -1.42
C GLY A 152 -6.26 14.41 -1.01
N VAL A 153 -4.99 14.13 -0.69
CA VAL A 153 -4.60 12.86 -0.05
C VAL A 153 -5.15 12.85 1.38
N ARG A 154 -5.89 11.80 1.74
CA ARG A 154 -6.39 11.60 3.10
C ARG A 154 -5.35 10.84 3.93
N LEU A 155 -5.15 11.31 5.16
CA LEU A 155 -4.30 10.67 6.16
C LEU A 155 -5.13 10.42 7.41
N ASP A 156 -5.23 9.16 7.82
CA ASP A 156 -5.85 8.78 9.08
C ASP A 156 -4.79 8.17 10.01
N LEU A 157 -4.74 8.62 11.26
CA LEU A 157 -3.87 8.07 12.31
C LEU A 157 -4.75 7.30 13.29
N ILE A 158 -4.64 5.97 13.25
CA ILE A 158 -5.50 5.06 14.03
C ILE A 158 -4.67 4.49 15.17
N ARG A 159 -5.12 4.68 16.41
CA ARG A 159 -4.41 4.17 17.61
C ARG A 159 -4.88 2.76 17.97
N ALA A 160 -4.10 2.09 18.81
CA ALA A 160 -4.52 0.82 19.41
C ALA A 160 -5.91 0.92 20.08
N GLY A 161 -6.73 -0.12 19.87
CA GLY A 161 -8.12 -0.22 20.31
C GLY A 161 -9.14 0.38 19.33
N GLU A 162 -8.70 1.10 18.29
CA GLU A 162 -9.58 1.63 17.26
C GLU A 162 -9.73 0.67 16.08
N THR A 163 -10.83 0.86 15.35
CA THR A 163 -11.17 0.05 14.18
C THR A 163 -11.30 0.92 12.95
N PHE A 164 -11.00 0.36 11.79
CA PHE A 164 -11.17 1.02 10.50
C PHE A 164 -11.61 0.01 9.44
N VAL A 165 -12.03 0.51 8.29
CA VAL A 165 -12.45 -0.31 7.14
C VAL A 165 -11.70 0.17 5.91
N VAL A 166 -11.05 -0.76 5.20
CA VAL A 166 -10.48 -0.48 3.88
C VAL A 166 -11.47 -0.94 2.82
N ALA A 167 -12.55 -0.19 2.64
CA ALA A 167 -13.57 -0.53 1.66
C ALA A 167 -12.98 -0.52 0.25
N ARG A 168 -13.30 -1.52 -0.58
CA ARG A 168 -13.15 -1.38 -2.04
C ARG A 168 -14.23 -0.40 -2.51
N ARG A 169 -13.86 0.75 -3.08
CA ARG A 169 -14.82 1.48 -3.91
C ARG A 169 -14.99 0.68 -5.20
N ALA A 170 -16.07 -0.10 -5.29
CA ALA A 170 -16.59 -0.58 -6.56
C ALA A 170 -16.85 0.64 -7.46
N GLY A 171 -16.58 0.50 -8.75
CA GLY A 171 -16.40 1.61 -9.68
C GLY A 171 -17.45 2.72 -9.57
N ALA A 172 -16.96 3.96 -9.48
CA ALA A 172 -17.73 5.13 -9.86
C ALA A 172 -17.88 5.15 -11.39
N LYS A 173 -18.69 4.23 -11.94
CA LYS A 173 -19.42 4.54 -13.16
C LYS A 173 -20.55 5.47 -12.73
N ARG A 174 -20.44 6.75 -13.09
CA ARG A 174 -21.62 7.60 -13.24
C ARG A 174 -22.39 7.08 -14.45
N GLU A 175 -23.32 6.19 -14.19
CA GLU A 175 -24.49 6.00 -15.04
C GLU A 175 -25.56 7.03 -14.59
N ALA A 176 -26.29 7.57 -15.58
CA ALA A 176 -27.40 8.52 -15.51
C ALA A 176 -27.04 10.01 -15.30
N ASP A 177 -26.92 10.76 -16.41
CA ASP A 177 -28.06 11.55 -16.91
C ASP A 177 -27.74 12.15 -18.30
N GLN A 178 -28.22 11.45 -19.34
CA GLN A 178 -28.72 12.08 -20.56
C GLN A 178 -30.24 12.05 -20.46
N PRO A 179 -30.91 13.13 -20.83
CA PRO A 179 -31.66 13.10 -22.09
C PRO A 179 -30.91 13.77 -23.24
#